data_AF-A0A1W9NUX5-F1
#
_entry.id   AF-A0A1W9NUX5-F1
#
_cell.length_a   1.000
_cell.length_b   1.000
_cell.length_c   1.000
_cell.angle_alpha   90.00
_cell.angle_beta   90.00
_cell.angle_gamma   90.00
#
_symmetry.space_group_name_H-M   'P 1'
#
loop_
_entity.id
_entity.type
_entity.pdbx_description
1 polymer ?
#
loop_
_entity_poly.entity_id
_entity_poly.type
_entity_poly.pdbx_seq_one_letter_code
_entity_poly.pdbx_strand_id
1 'polypeptide(L)'
;MRLGIKVSHSRPYHPQTQGKDERFHRTMKVELLNHHHYRDIDEVSAAFRMWRDIYNTQRPHEALNMDTPLFRYRPSPRSYPEVLPPIEYDHNDTARKINHDGKLSVQGIVFTISRALEGQYIALRPTKKDGIIDVFYCHQKIKTLDLRGK
;
A
#
# COMPACT_ATOMS: atom_id res chain seq x y z
N MET A 1 0.78 -5.15 2.74
CA MET A 1 1.75 -6.27 2.87
C MET A 1 1.18 -7.59 2.38
N ARG A 2 0.08 -8.12 2.93
CA ARG A 2 -0.48 -9.43 2.50
C ARG A 2 -0.74 -9.58 0.98
N LEU A 3 -1.18 -8.51 0.32
CA LEU A 3 -1.41 -8.51 -1.12
C LEU A 3 -0.14 -8.28 -1.97
N GLY A 4 1.09 -8.34 -1.45
CA GLY A 4 2.25 -8.12 -2.32
C GLY A 4 2.40 -6.69 -2.84
N ILE A 5 1.53 -5.77 -2.41
CA ILE A 5 1.54 -4.37 -2.85
C ILE A 5 2.63 -3.64 -2.06
N LYS A 6 3.65 -3.17 -2.78
CA LYS A 6 4.71 -2.33 -2.24
C LYS A 6 4.25 -0.88 -2.22
N VAL A 7 4.42 -0.23 -1.08
CA VAL A 7 4.24 1.22 -0.97
C VAL A 7 5.51 1.90 -1.49
N SER A 8 5.35 2.88 -2.36
CA SER A 8 6.42 3.73 -2.85
C SER A 8 6.19 5.13 -2.32
N HIS A 9 7.26 5.78 -1.86
CA HIS A 9 7.22 7.15 -1.36
C HIS A 9 8.08 8.04 -2.25
N SER A 10 7.59 9.26 -2.50
CA SER A 10 8.42 10.30 -3.11
C SER A 10 9.56 10.69 -2.18
N ARG A 11 10.70 11.06 -2.75
CA ARG A 11 11.81 11.61 -1.96
C ARG A 11 11.45 13.02 -1.48
N PRO A 12 11.82 13.41 -0.25
CA PRO A 12 11.72 14.80 0.19
C PRO A 12 12.37 15.74 -0.84
N TYR A 13 11.75 16.91 -1.05
CA TYR A 13 12.22 17.94 -1.98
C TYR A 13 12.31 17.52 -3.47
N HIS A 14 11.58 16.48 -3.88
CA HIS A 14 11.55 16.02 -5.28
C HIS A 14 10.16 16.16 -5.92
N PRO A 15 9.67 17.39 -6.14
CA PRO A 15 8.30 17.68 -6.58
C PRO A 15 7.97 17.07 -7.96
N GLN A 16 8.99 16.82 -8.81
CA GLN A 16 8.79 16.23 -10.13
C GLN A 16 8.11 14.84 -10.07
N THR A 17 8.17 14.15 -8.92
CA THR A 17 7.53 12.84 -8.76
C THR A 17 6.01 12.91 -8.60
N GLN A 18 5.45 14.07 -8.22
CA GLN A 18 4.02 14.25 -7.94
C GLN A 18 3.30 15.07 -9.02
N GLY A 19 4.01 15.53 -10.05
CA GLY A 19 3.46 16.47 -11.04
C GLY A 19 2.22 15.97 -11.79
N LYS A 20 2.03 14.65 -11.94
CA LYS A 20 0.81 14.09 -12.55
C LYS A 20 -0.39 14.27 -11.63
N ASP A 21 -0.24 13.96 -10.35
CA ASP A 21 -1.31 14.09 -9.35
C ASP A 21 -1.61 15.56 -9.08
N GLU A 22 -0.58 16.40 -9.00
CA GLU A 22 -0.74 17.85 -8.89
C GLU A 22 -1.47 18.46 -10.08
N ARG A 23 -1.12 18.06 -11.32
CA ARG A 23 -1.82 18.50 -12.53
C ARG A 23 -3.27 18.02 -12.52
N PHE A 24 -3.53 16.78 -12.14
CA PHE A 24 -4.89 16.24 -11.98
C PHE A 24 -5.71 17.05 -10.98
N HIS A 25 -5.18 17.30 -9.77
CA HIS A 25 -5.86 18.10 -8.75
C HIS A 25 -6.13 19.53 -9.21
N ARG A 26 -5.17 20.16 -9.90
CA ARG A 26 -5.36 21.49 -10.47
C ARG A 26 -6.48 21.48 -11.50
N THR A 27 -6.47 20.52 -12.43
CA THR A 27 -7.51 20.37 -13.45
C THR A 27 -8.89 20.17 -12.82
N MET A 28 -9.02 19.27 -11.84
CA MET A 28 -10.27 19.06 -11.11
C MET A 28 -10.75 20.33 -10.42
N LYS A 29 -9.87 21.05 -9.72
CA LYS A 29 -10.25 22.30 -9.05
C LYS A 29 -10.78 23.33 -10.06
N VAL A 30 -10.05 23.54 -11.14
CA VAL A 30 -10.43 24.51 -12.17
C VAL A 30 -11.73 24.08 -12.84
N GLU A 31 -11.83 22.86 -13.36
CA GLU A 31 -12.95 22.43 -14.19
C GLU A 31 -14.23 22.11 -13.41
N LEU A 32 -14.14 21.73 -12.13
CA LEU A 32 -15.28 21.27 -11.33
C LEU A 32 -15.57 22.14 -10.10
N LEU A 33 -14.56 22.45 -9.29
CA LEU A 33 -14.80 23.02 -7.96
C LEU A 33 -14.86 24.56 -7.94
N ASN A 34 -14.09 25.22 -8.78
CA ASN A 34 -13.92 26.68 -8.71
C ASN A 34 -15.08 27.47 -9.34
N HIS A 35 -15.94 26.81 -10.14
CA HIS A 35 -16.98 27.48 -10.92
C HIS A 35 -18.40 27.30 -10.35
N HIS A 36 -18.57 26.48 -9.30
CA HIS A 36 -19.89 26.12 -8.78
C HIS A 36 -19.91 26.17 -7.25
N HIS A 37 -20.97 26.76 -6.72
CA HIS A 37 -21.34 26.62 -5.31
C HIS A 37 -22.34 25.47 -5.19
N TYR A 38 -21.93 24.43 -4.46
CA TYR A 38 -22.77 23.26 -4.20
C TYR A 38 -23.51 23.43 -2.88
N ARG A 39 -24.77 23.01 -2.84
CA ARG A 39 -25.65 23.15 -1.68
C ARG A 39 -25.41 22.07 -0.63
N ASP A 40 -25.13 20.85 -1.09
CA ASP A 40 -24.93 19.68 -0.25
C ASP A 40 -23.95 18.67 -0.90
N ILE A 41 -23.63 17.61 -0.15
CA ILE A 41 -22.69 16.57 -0.59
C ILE A 41 -23.24 15.71 -1.75
N ASP A 42 -24.56 15.61 -1.89
CA ASP A 42 -25.19 14.82 -2.96
C ASP A 42 -25.04 15.52 -4.31
N GLU A 43 -25.22 16.84 -4.33
CA GLU A 43 -24.98 17.68 -5.50
C GLU A 43 -23.50 17.64 -5.91
N VAL A 44 -22.57 17.75 -4.96
CA VAL A 44 -21.13 17.57 -5.22
C VAL A 44 -20.88 16.18 -5.83
N SER A 45 -21.43 15.13 -5.23
CA SER A 45 -21.22 13.75 -5.69
C SER A 45 -21.73 13.53 -7.12
N ALA A 46 -22.88 14.10 -7.47
CA ALA A 46 -23.42 14.05 -8.83
C ALA A 46 -22.50 14.77 -9.83
N ALA A 47 -22.03 15.97 -9.48
CA ALA A 47 -21.11 16.74 -10.32
C ALA A 47 -19.77 16.00 -10.53
N PHE A 48 -19.22 15.37 -9.47
CA PHE A 48 -18.02 14.53 -9.58
C PHE A 48 -18.21 13.33 -10.50
N ARG A 49 -19.36 12.64 -10.45
CA ARG A 49 -19.64 11.52 -11.36
C ARG A 49 -19.66 11.98 -12.81
N MET A 50 -20.37 13.07 -13.10
CA MET A 50 -20.44 13.64 -14.45
C MET A 50 -19.07 14.10 -14.95
N TRP A 51 -18.32 14.84 -14.12
CA TRP A 51 -16.98 15.31 -14.49
C TRP A 51 -16.01 14.16 -14.72
N ARG A 52 -16.04 13.10 -13.88
CA ARG A 52 -15.21 11.91 -14.08
C ARG A 52 -15.50 11.24 -15.42
N ASP A 53 -16.76 11.13 -15.81
CA ASP A 53 -17.13 10.51 -17.07
C ASP A 53 -16.63 11.35 -18.26
N ILE A 54 -16.79 12.68 -18.21
CA ILE A 54 -16.22 13.59 -19.22
C ILE A 54 -14.68 13.50 -19.26
N TYR A 55 -14.03 13.58 -18.10
CA TYR A 55 -12.57 13.54 -17.98
C TYR A 55 -11.99 12.25 -18.57
N ASN A 56 -12.61 11.10 -18.28
CA ASN A 56 -12.09 9.81 -18.73
C ASN A 56 -12.45 9.47 -20.18
N THR A 57 -13.58 9.96 -20.70
CA THR A 57 -14.14 9.50 -21.98
C THR A 57 -14.17 10.53 -23.10
N GLN A 58 -14.06 11.82 -22.79
CA GLN A 58 -14.23 12.91 -23.77
C GLN A 58 -13.05 13.89 -23.76
N ARG A 59 -12.48 14.19 -22.59
CA ARG A 59 -11.40 15.17 -22.44
C ARG A 59 -10.12 14.66 -23.14
N PRO A 60 -9.58 15.37 -24.14
CA PRO A 60 -8.32 14.98 -24.77
C PRO A 60 -7.12 15.36 -23.90
N HIS A 61 -6.07 14.53 -23.92
CA HIS A 61 -4.84 14.77 -23.17
C HIS A 61 -3.63 14.82 -24.12
N GLU A 62 -2.91 15.95 -24.13
CA GLU A 62 -1.69 16.11 -24.94
C GLU A 62 -0.64 15.02 -24.67
N ALA A 63 -0.46 14.65 -23.39
CA ALA A 63 0.46 13.58 -22.99
C ALA A 63 0.05 12.19 -23.51
N LEU A 64 -1.17 12.05 -24.02
CA LEU A 64 -1.72 10.84 -24.63
C LEU A 64 -1.95 11.01 -26.13
N ASN A 65 -1.28 11.94 -26.81
CA ASN A 65 -1.51 12.27 -28.23
C ASN A 65 -2.96 12.66 -28.54
N MET A 66 -3.60 13.41 -27.63
CA MET A 66 -5.01 13.81 -27.70
C MET A 66 -6.02 12.66 -27.53
N ASP A 67 -5.57 11.45 -27.18
CA ASP A 67 -6.46 10.38 -26.71
C ASP A 67 -7.07 10.73 -25.33
N THR A 68 -8.11 10.00 -24.97
CA THR A 68 -8.75 10.05 -23.65
C THR A 68 -8.12 9.03 -22.69
N PRO A 69 -8.19 9.25 -21.36
CA PRO A 69 -7.64 8.30 -20.40
C PRO A 69 -8.20 6.88 -20.56
N LEU A 70 -9.50 6.75 -20.83
CA LEU A 70 -10.14 5.45 -21.00
C LEU A 70 -9.60 4.68 -22.21
N PHE A 71 -9.22 5.36 -23.30
CA PHE A 71 -8.65 4.72 -24.48
C PHE A 71 -7.36 3.95 -24.17
N ARG A 72 -6.55 4.47 -23.23
CA ARG A 72 -5.30 3.83 -22.79
C ARG A 72 -5.48 2.87 -21.62
N TYR A 73 -6.55 3.04 -20.84
CA TYR A 73 -6.78 2.24 -19.64
C TYR A 73 -7.01 0.76 -19.98
N ARG A 74 -6.35 -0.12 -19.23
CA ARG A 74 -6.58 -1.57 -19.26
C ARG A 74 -6.77 -2.08 -17.84
N PRO A 75 -7.85 -2.83 -17.55
CA PRO A 75 -8.01 -3.46 -16.25
C PRO A 75 -6.80 -4.32 -15.91
N SER A 76 -6.41 -4.30 -14.64
CA SER A 76 -5.37 -5.19 -14.13
C SER A 76 -5.80 -6.64 -14.28
N PRO A 77 -4.92 -7.56 -14.78
CA PRO A 77 -5.22 -8.99 -14.76
C PRO A 77 -5.30 -9.54 -13.33
N ARG A 78 -4.78 -8.78 -12.35
CA ARG A 78 -4.87 -9.09 -10.94
C ARG A 78 -6.15 -8.49 -10.37
N SER A 79 -7.11 -9.36 -10.06
CA SER A 79 -8.34 -9.00 -9.36
C SER A 79 -8.08 -8.73 -7.87
N TYR A 80 -8.91 -7.87 -7.28
CA TYR A 80 -8.91 -7.65 -5.83
C TYR A 80 -9.62 -8.82 -5.14
N PRO A 81 -8.97 -9.55 -4.22
CA PRO A 81 -9.61 -10.68 -3.55
C PRO A 81 -10.48 -10.19 -2.38
N GLU A 82 -11.73 -10.65 -2.30
CA GLU A 82 -12.63 -10.34 -1.17
C GLU A 82 -12.14 -10.95 0.15
N VAL A 83 -11.47 -12.12 0.06
CA VAL A 83 -10.84 -12.80 1.18
C VAL A 83 -9.34 -12.85 0.94
N LEU A 84 -8.56 -12.36 1.90
CA LEU A 84 -7.11 -12.37 1.77
C LEU A 84 -6.58 -13.82 1.79
N PRO A 85 -5.69 -14.19 0.85
CA PRO A 85 -5.12 -15.53 0.84
C PRO A 85 -4.39 -15.84 2.16
N PRO A 86 -4.33 -17.12 2.56
CA PRO A 86 -3.57 -17.52 3.73
C PRO A 86 -2.11 -17.10 3.58
N ILE A 87 -1.46 -16.78 4.69
CA ILE A 87 -0.03 -16.46 4.68
C ILE A 87 0.72 -17.78 4.69
N GLU A 88 1.46 -18.04 3.63
CA GLU A 88 2.34 -19.19 3.51
C GLU A 88 3.79 -18.74 3.77
N TYR A 89 4.45 -19.48 4.66
CA TYR A 89 5.86 -19.30 4.98
C TYR A 89 6.66 -20.49 4.48
N ASP A 90 7.97 -20.30 4.30
CA ASP A 90 8.85 -21.38 3.87
C ASP A 90 8.91 -22.48 4.95
N HIS A 91 9.12 -23.73 4.55
CA HIS A 91 9.23 -24.85 5.48
C HIS A 91 10.42 -24.72 6.45
N ASN A 92 11.45 -23.94 6.08
CA ASN A 92 12.57 -23.62 6.97
C ASN A 92 12.25 -22.48 7.93
N ASP A 93 11.15 -21.75 7.73
CA ASP A 93 10.73 -20.70 8.63
C ASP A 93 9.96 -21.29 9.82
N THR A 94 10.27 -20.81 11.03
CA THR A 94 9.42 -21.11 12.19
C THR A 94 8.33 -20.06 12.32
N ALA A 95 7.08 -20.45 12.03
CA ALA A 95 5.94 -19.57 12.21
C ALA A 95 5.58 -19.40 13.70
N ARG A 96 5.45 -18.15 14.16
CA ARG A 96 5.05 -17.82 15.54
C ARG A 96 3.99 -16.73 15.54
N LYS A 97 3.06 -16.81 16.48
CA LYS A 97 2.03 -15.77 16.69
C LYS A 97 2.58 -14.64 17.55
N ILE A 98 2.29 -13.39 17.18
CA ILE A 98 2.62 -12.21 17.99
C ILE A 98 1.60 -12.05 19.11
N ASN A 99 2.09 -11.76 20.32
CA ASN A 99 1.26 -11.54 21.50
C ASN A 99 0.46 -10.22 21.41
N HIS A 100 -0.53 -10.06 22.29
CA HIS A 100 -1.37 -8.86 22.37
C HIS A 100 -0.58 -7.56 22.62
N ASP A 101 0.61 -7.64 23.21
CA ASP A 101 1.46 -6.49 23.46
C ASP A 101 2.46 -6.20 22.32
N GLY A 102 2.35 -6.90 21.19
CA GLY A 102 3.25 -6.75 20.05
C GLY A 102 4.63 -7.38 20.24
N LYS A 103 4.79 -8.22 21.28
CA LYS A 103 6.04 -8.92 21.58
C LYS A 103 6.00 -10.38 21.18
N LEU A 104 7.19 -10.99 21.15
CA LEU A 104 7.39 -12.40 20.89
C LEU A 104 8.55 -12.92 21.75
N SER A 105 8.37 -14.09 22.36
CA SER A 105 9.47 -14.80 23.02
C SER A 105 10.12 -15.80 22.07
N VAL A 106 11.46 -15.73 21.95
CA VAL A 106 12.29 -16.63 21.15
C VAL A 106 13.42 -17.13 22.03
N GLN A 107 13.51 -18.44 22.22
CA GLN A 107 14.52 -19.08 23.09
C GLN A 107 14.61 -18.47 24.51
N GLY A 108 13.47 -18.07 25.07
CA GLY A 108 13.40 -17.46 26.42
C GLY A 108 13.69 -15.96 26.46
N ILE A 109 14.10 -15.34 25.35
CA ILE A 109 14.33 -13.89 25.25
C ILE A 109 13.08 -13.23 24.65
N VAL A 110 12.60 -12.14 25.25
CA VAL A 110 11.43 -11.40 24.78
C VAL A 110 11.85 -10.24 23.89
N PHE A 111 11.30 -10.19 22.68
CA PHE A 111 11.54 -9.11 21.72
C PHE A 111 10.25 -8.34 21.42
N THR A 112 10.33 -7.01 21.43
CA THR A 112 9.28 -6.16 20.87
C THR A 112 9.38 -6.17 19.34
N ILE A 113 8.31 -6.57 18.66
CA ILE A 113 8.24 -6.65 17.19
C ILE A 113 7.43 -5.47 16.66
N SER A 114 6.11 -5.50 16.86
CA SER A 114 5.19 -4.43 16.47
C SER A 114 3.79 -4.74 17.00
N ARG A 115 3.17 -3.76 17.66
CA ARG A 115 1.78 -3.88 18.11
C ARG A 115 0.79 -4.02 16.94
N ALA A 116 1.10 -3.46 15.78
CA ALA A 116 0.25 -3.57 14.59
C ALA A 116 0.18 -5.00 14.01
N LEU A 117 1.07 -5.90 14.45
CA LEU A 117 1.08 -7.32 14.06
C LEU A 117 0.49 -8.23 15.13
N GLU A 118 -0.15 -7.66 16.15
CA GLU A 118 -0.87 -8.42 17.17
C GLU A 118 -1.79 -9.49 16.56
N GLY A 119 -1.70 -10.71 17.12
CA GLY A 119 -2.51 -11.84 16.68
C GLY A 119 -2.13 -12.43 15.32
N GLN A 120 -1.23 -11.78 14.57
CA GLN A 120 -0.73 -12.30 13.30
C GLN A 120 0.38 -13.32 13.53
N TYR A 121 0.51 -14.25 12.58
CA TYR A 121 1.68 -15.11 12.48
C TYR A 121 2.78 -14.41 11.70
N ILE A 122 4.01 -14.59 12.16
CA ILE A 122 5.26 -14.12 11.54
C ILE A 122 6.19 -15.30 11.34
N ALA A 123 7.08 -15.21 10.35
CA ALA A 123 8.16 -16.16 10.14
C ALA A 123 9.42 -15.73 10.87
N LEU A 124 10.00 -16.66 11.62
CA LEU A 124 11.37 -16.58 12.12
C LEU A 124 12.27 -17.36 11.16
N ARG A 125 13.11 -16.63 10.42
CA ARG A 125 14.00 -17.19 9.41
C ARG A 125 15.45 -17.16 9.91
N PRO A 126 16.10 -18.32 10.09
CA PRO A 126 17.52 -18.36 10.42
C PRO A 126 18.36 -17.65 9.35
N THR A 127 19.37 -16.89 9.78
CA THR A 127 20.35 -16.32 8.85
C THR A 127 21.58 -17.22 8.74
N LYS A 128 22.53 -16.86 7.87
CA LYS A 128 23.84 -17.54 7.79
C LYS A 128 24.70 -17.35 9.06
N LYS A 129 24.36 -16.39 9.91
CA LYS A 129 25.08 -16.12 11.16
C LYS A 129 24.32 -16.81 12.30
N ASP A 130 25.00 -17.70 12.99
CA ASP A 130 24.42 -18.39 14.13
C ASP A 130 23.96 -17.39 15.20
N GLY A 131 22.82 -17.69 15.82
CA GLY A 131 22.14 -16.81 16.78
C GLY A 131 21.53 -15.52 16.19
N ILE A 132 21.55 -15.30 14.87
CA ILE A 132 20.83 -14.18 14.24
C ILE A 132 19.65 -14.70 13.43
N ILE A 133 18.47 -14.16 13.72
CA ILE A 133 17.20 -14.54 13.07
C ILE A 133 16.55 -13.31 12.45
N ASP A 134 16.05 -13.43 11.23
CA ASP A 134 15.23 -12.41 10.60
C ASP A 134 13.73 -12.70 10.81
N VAL A 135 12.99 -11.66 11.15
CA VAL A 135 11.53 -11.69 11.33
C VAL A 135 10.85 -11.19 10.07
N PHE A 136 10.00 -12.02 9.48
CA PHE A 136 9.23 -11.70 8.28
C PHE A 136 7.73 -11.71 8.55
N TYR A 137 7.03 -10.72 8.00
CA TYR A 137 5.58 -10.75 7.86
C TYR A 137 5.22 -10.75 6.39
N CYS A 138 4.56 -11.81 5.92
CA CYS A 138 4.43 -12.10 4.49
C CYS A 138 5.81 -12.06 3.81
N HIS A 139 5.96 -11.28 2.74
CA HIS A 139 7.23 -11.08 2.02
C HIS A 139 8.11 -9.95 2.60
N GLN A 140 7.69 -9.28 3.67
CA GLN A 140 8.38 -8.09 4.20
C GLN A 140 9.21 -8.46 5.41
N LYS A 141 10.52 -8.16 5.36
CA LYS A 141 11.38 -8.20 6.55
C LYS A 141 10.98 -7.07 7.49
N ILE A 142 10.64 -7.43 8.72
CA ILE A 142 10.20 -6.50 9.77
C ILE A 142 11.36 -6.14 10.69
N LYS A 143 12.16 -7.13 11.08
CA LYS A 143 13.23 -6.94 12.07
C LYS A 143 14.30 -8.03 11.95
N THR A 144 15.49 -7.76 12.50
CA THR A 144 16.49 -8.79 12.80
C THR A 144 16.62 -8.91 14.31
N LEU A 145 16.62 -10.13 14.82
CA LEU A 145 16.81 -10.48 16.23
C LEU A 145 18.20 -11.07 16.42
N ASP A 146 18.88 -10.63 17.48
CA ASP A 146 20.15 -11.20 17.93
C ASP A 146 19.89 -11.98 19.22
N LEU A 147 20.09 -13.30 19.17
CA LEU A 147 19.89 -14.23 20.27
C LEU A 147 21.19 -14.50 21.05
N ARG A 148 22.32 -13.91 20.63
CA ARG A 148 23.64 -14.15 21.24
C ARG A 148 23.86 -13.33 22.51
N GLY A 149 23.00 -12.35 22.78
CA GLY A 149 23.05 -11.51 23.96
C GLY A 149 22.31 -12.13 25.14
N LYS A 150 23.08 -12.73 26.06
CA LYS A 150 22.79 -12.60 27.49
C LYS A 150 23.41 -11.30 27.99
#